data_AF-A0A5S5C4Q3-F1
#
_entry.id   AF-A0A5S5C4Q3-F1
#
_cell.length_a   1.000
_cell.length_b   1.000
_cell.length_c   1.000
_cell.angle_alpha   90.00
_cell.angle_beta   90.00
_cell.angle_gamma   90.00
#
_symmetry.space_group_name_H-M   'P 1'
#
loop_
_entity.id
_entity.type
_entity.pdbx_description
1 polymer ?
#
loop_
_entity_poly.entity_id
_entity_poly.type
_entity_poly.pdbx_seq_one_letter_code
_entity_poly.pdbx_strand_id
1 'polypeptide(L)'
;MNTTTQEVIFGIAFFALITTVIFIIARYTYLIRKAMAESGLQAPKTLTKSRLMHIGGILIGLGLGLMVSSVFTLWELNEDTADLLIWGTIVLFGGFGLIGAHLLDEKFGR
;
A
#
# COMPACT_ATOMS: atom_id res chain seq x y z
N MET A 1 2.99 -11.96 -31.54
CA MET A 1 2.67 -10.66 -30.91
C MET A 1 3.97 -10.14 -30.32
N ASN A 2 4.42 -8.93 -30.66
CA ASN A 2 5.72 -8.43 -30.21
C ASN A 2 5.70 -8.25 -28.68
N THR A 3 6.74 -8.73 -28.00
CA THR A 3 6.90 -8.63 -26.53
C THR A 3 6.82 -7.18 -26.05
N THR A 4 7.41 -6.26 -26.81
CA THR A 4 7.35 -4.81 -26.58
C THR A 4 5.93 -4.23 -26.58
N THR A 5 5.00 -4.79 -27.37
CA THR A 5 3.61 -4.31 -27.39
C THR A 5 2.85 -4.76 -26.14
N GLN A 6 3.14 -5.95 -25.62
CA GLN A 6 2.54 -6.45 -24.38
C GLN A 6 3.00 -5.67 -23.15
N GLU A 7 4.30 -5.37 -23.06
CA GLU A 7 4.88 -4.59 -21.95
C GLU A 7 4.24 -3.19 -21.83
N VAL A 8 4.06 -2.49 -22.95
CA VAL A 8 3.43 -1.17 -22.96
C VAL A 8 1.95 -1.24 -22.54
N ILE A 9 1.23 -2.26 -23.00
CA ILE A 9 -0.19 -2.45 -22.64
C ILE A 9 -0.32 -2.73 -21.13
N PHE A 10 0.54 -3.59 -20.57
CA PHE A 10 0.56 -3.86 -19.13
C PHE A 10 0.91 -2.61 -18.31
N GLY A 11 1.88 -1.82 -18.76
CA GLY A 11 2.24 -0.56 -18.11
C GLY A 11 1.08 0.42 -18.04
N ILE A 12 0.39 0.64 -19.17
CA ILE A 12 -0.76 1.57 -19.23
C ILE A 12 -1.92 1.06 -18.37
N ALA A 13 -2.22 -0.24 -18.44
CA ALA A 13 -3.29 -0.85 -17.65
C ALA A 13 -3.04 -0.71 -16.14
N PHE A 14 -1.80 -0.89 -15.70
CA PHE A 14 -1.41 -0.75 -14.30
C PHE A 14 -1.58 0.68 -13.80
N PHE A 15 -1.10 1.67 -14.57
CA PHE A 15 -1.29 3.09 -14.23
C PHE A 15 -2.77 3.50 -14.18
N ALA A 16 -3.56 3.06 -15.16
CA ALA A 16 -5.01 3.35 -15.19
C ALA A 16 -5.73 2.79 -13.96
N LEU A 17 -5.35 1.59 -13.49
CA LEU A 17 -5.91 0.97 -12.30
C LEU A 17 -5.57 1.78 -11.04
N ILE A 18 -4.31 2.18 -10.87
CA ILE A 18 -3.87 3.00 -9.74
C ILE A 18 -4.62 4.33 -9.71
N THR A 19 -4.69 5.04 -10.85
CA THR A 19 -5.41 6.32 -10.93
C THR A 19 -6.90 6.16 -10.60
N THR A 20 -7.52 5.07 -11.05
CA THR A 20 -8.92 4.76 -10.74
C THR A 20 -9.14 4.56 -9.25
N VAL A 21 -8.27 3.79 -8.57
CA VAL A 21 -8.35 3.57 -7.12
C VAL A 21 -8.21 4.89 -6.36
N ILE A 22 -7.22 5.72 -6.72
CA ILE A 22 -7.02 7.04 -6.10
C ILE A 22 -8.25 7.92 -6.30
N PHE A 23 -8.82 7.93 -7.51
CA PHE A 23 -10.03 8.68 -7.82
C PHE A 23 -11.23 8.24 -6.96
N ILE A 24 -11.43 6.92 -6.80
CA ILE A 24 -12.48 6.37 -5.94
C ILE A 24 -12.27 6.83 -4.50
N ILE A 25 -11.06 6.69 -3.94
CA ILE A 25 -10.76 7.09 -2.55
C ILE A 25 -10.99 8.60 -2.35
N ALA A 26 -10.53 9.43 -3.29
CA ALA A 26 -10.72 10.88 -3.23
C ALA A 26 -12.20 11.26 -3.28
N ARG A 27 -12.96 10.63 -4.19
CA ARG A 27 -14.41 10.86 -4.33
C ARG A 27 -15.16 10.43 -3.07
N TYR A 28 -14.86 9.26 -2.51
CA TYR A 28 -15.48 8.79 -1.27
C TYR A 28 -15.14 9.70 -0.09
N THR A 29 -13.87 10.09 0.05
CA THR A 29 -13.44 11.02 1.11
C THR A 29 -14.18 12.35 1.03
N TYR A 30 -14.37 12.87 -0.19
CA TYR A 30 -15.13 14.10 -0.42
C TYR A 30 -16.60 13.94 -0.03
N LEU A 31 -17.27 12.85 -0.43
CA LEU A 31 -18.66 12.58 -0.09
C LEU A 31 -18.86 12.44 1.43
N ILE A 32 -17.95 11.76 2.12
CA ILE A 32 -17.98 11.60 3.58
C ILE A 32 -17.82 12.95 4.27
N ARG A 33 -16.84 13.77 3.84
CA ARG A 33 -16.64 15.12 4.39
C ARG A 33 -17.83 16.04 4.14
N LYS A 34 -18.45 15.94 2.97
CA LYS A 34 -19.67 16.70 2.62
C LYS A 34 -20.84 16.28 3.51
N ALA A 35 -21.09 14.97 3.65
CA ALA A 35 -22.15 14.45 4.51
C ALA A 35 -21.95 14.84 5.99
N MET A 36 -20.71 14.84 6.48
CA MET A 36 -20.41 15.32 7.85
C MET A 36 -20.69 16.81 8.04
N ALA A 37 -20.33 17.64 7.05
CA ALA A 37 -20.61 19.09 7.09
C ALA A 37 -22.11 19.40 7.07
N GLU A 38 -22.90 18.66 6.28
CA GLU A 38 -24.37 18.78 6.23
C GLU A 38 -25.05 18.30 7.52
N SER A 39 -24.42 17.36 8.24
CA SER A 39 -24.94 16.80 9.51
C SER A 39 -24.57 17.65 10.74
N GLY A 40 -23.89 18.79 10.58
CA GLY A 40 -23.43 19.64 11.68
C GLY A 40 -22.30 19.03 12.54
N LEU A 41 -21.74 17.88 12.12
CA LEU A 41 -20.64 17.21 12.81
C LEU A 41 -19.32 17.83 12.33
N GLN A 42 -18.55 18.40 13.27
CA GLN A 42 -17.20 18.85 12.94
C GLN A 42 -16.34 17.64 12.58
N ALA A 43 -15.66 17.70 11.44
CA ALA A 43 -14.69 16.67 11.05
C ALA A 43 -13.72 16.44 12.22
N PRO A 44 -13.48 15.18 12.63
CA PRO A 44 -12.62 14.89 13.76
C PRO A 44 -11.26 15.56 13.53
N LYS A 45 -10.95 16.55 14.37
CA LYS A 45 -9.70 17.33 14.34
C LYS A 45 -8.51 16.53 14.89
N THR A 46 -8.64 15.22 15.07
CA THR A 46 -7.66 14.33 15.67
C THR A 46 -6.84 13.64 14.59
N LEU A 47 -5.92 14.41 14.01
CA LEU A 47 -5.07 13.97 12.91
C LEU A 47 -3.92 13.03 13.30
N THR A 48 -3.73 12.62 14.56
CA THR A 48 -2.35 12.46 15.03
C THR A 48 -1.92 11.12 15.62
N LYS A 49 -2.80 10.15 15.90
CA LYS A 49 -2.36 8.84 16.43
C LYS A 49 -2.49 7.71 15.40
N SER A 50 -3.66 7.54 14.80
CA SER A 50 -3.95 6.49 13.80
C SER A 50 -3.04 6.57 12.57
N ARG A 51 -2.85 7.76 11.99
CA ARG A 51 -1.98 7.96 10.81
C ARG A 51 -0.51 7.65 11.10
N LEU A 52 -0.03 7.94 12.32
CA LEU A 52 1.36 7.65 12.72
C LEU A 52 1.56 6.15 12.94
N MET A 53 0.52 5.46 13.42
CA MET A 53 0.50 4.01 13.57
C MET A 53 0.48 3.29 12.23
N HIS A 54 -0.27 3.80 11.23
CA HIS A 54 -0.22 3.28 9.85
C HIS A 54 1.16 3.47 9.21
N ILE A 55 1.78 4.64 9.37
CA ILE A 55 3.16 4.89 8.90
C ILE A 55 4.14 3.92 9.56
N GLY A 56 4.01 3.68 10.88
CA GLY A 56 4.86 2.72 11.60
C GLY A 56 4.71 1.28 11.10
N GLY A 57 3.48 0.83 10.83
CA GLY A 57 3.24 -0.51 10.26
C GLY A 57 3.79 -0.68 8.86
N ILE A 58 3.67 0.35 8.01
CA ILE A 58 4.32 0.34 6.70
C ILE A 58 5.83 0.25 6.87
N LEU A 59 6.43 1.05 7.75
CA LEU A 59 7.88 1.09 7.94
C LEU A 59 8.42 -0.27 8.43
N ILE A 60 7.72 -0.91 9.37
CA ILE A 60 8.09 -2.22 9.91
C ILE A 60 7.90 -3.32 8.85
N GLY A 61 6.78 -3.30 8.12
CA GLY A 61 6.51 -4.26 7.04
C GLY A 61 7.54 -4.14 5.91
N LEU A 62 7.89 -2.92 5.51
CA LEU A 62 8.87 -2.66 4.47
C LEU A 62 10.28 -3.05 4.92
N GLY A 63 10.64 -2.77 6.18
CA GLY A 63 11.91 -3.21 6.78
C GLY A 63 12.05 -4.72 6.86
N LEU A 64 10.98 -5.44 7.27
CA LEU A 64 10.96 -6.90 7.27
C LEU A 64 11.01 -7.48 5.85
N GLY A 65 10.27 -6.88 4.91
CA GLY A 65 10.31 -7.28 3.50
C GLY A 65 11.71 -7.18 2.90
N LEU A 66 12.46 -6.12 3.21
CA LEU A 66 13.85 -5.94 2.79
C LEU A 66 14.81 -6.94 3.45
N MET A 67 14.60 -7.29 4.72
CA MET A 67 15.40 -8.31 5.39
C MET A 67 15.18 -9.70 4.76
N VAL A 68 13.92 -10.05 4.47
CA VAL A 68 13.57 -11.33 3.84
C VAL A 68 14.06 -11.36 2.39
N SER A 69 14.00 -10.24 1.66
CA SER A 69 14.49 -10.17 0.28
C SER A 69 16.00 -10.42 0.17
N SER A 70 16.79 -9.99 1.16
CA SER A 70 18.23 -10.23 1.23
C SER A 70 18.62 -11.71 1.32
N VAL A 71 17.71 -12.57 1.81
CA VAL A 71 17.93 -14.03 1.84
C VAL A 71 17.81 -14.64 0.45
N PHE A 72 16.95 -14.10 -0.42
CA PHE A 72 16.79 -14.60 -1.79
C PHE A 72 17.99 -14.26 -2.68
N THR A 73 18.72 -13.18 -2.39
CA THR A 73 20.00 -12.85 -3.07
C THR A 73 21.14 -13.80 -2.72
N LEU A 74 21.01 -14.64 -1.68
CA LEU A 74 22.02 -15.65 -1.34
C LEU A 74 21.81 -16.98 -2.06
N TRP A 75 20.67 -17.19 -2.70
CA TRP A 75 20.45 -18.32 -3.59
C TRP A 75 20.78 -17.92 -5.03
N GLU A 76 21.56 -18.74 -5.74
CA GLU A 76 21.85 -18.62 -7.18
C GLU A 76 20.57 -18.84 -8.02
N LEU A 77 19.60 -17.93 -7.91
CA LEU A 77 18.47 -17.83 -8.81
C LEU A 77 18.84 -16.93 -10.00
N ASN A 78 18.21 -17.20 -11.14
CA ASN A 78 18.30 -16.34 -12.33
C ASN A 78 17.92 -14.89 -11.99
N GLU A 79 18.69 -13.91 -12.48
CA GLU A 79 18.58 -12.47 -12.15
C GLU A 79 17.14 -11.96 -12.27
N ASP A 80 16.45 -12.29 -13.37
CA ASP A 80 15.06 -11.86 -13.60
C ASP A 80 14.07 -12.40 -12.55
N THR A 81 14.32 -13.62 -12.05
CA THR A 81 13.46 -14.26 -11.04
C THR A 81 13.76 -13.71 -9.65
N ALA A 82 15.04 -13.45 -9.35
CA ALA A 82 15.46 -12.84 -8.10
C ALA A 82 14.86 -11.43 -7.95
N ASP A 83 14.95 -10.61 -9.00
CA ASP A 83 14.38 -9.25 -9.00
C ASP A 83 12.86 -9.26 -8.79
N LEU A 84 12.14 -10.13 -9.50
CA LEU A 84 10.69 -10.24 -9.34
C LEU A 84 10.29 -10.67 -7.92
N LEU A 85 11.04 -11.59 -7.32
CA LEU A 85 10.80 -12.04 -5.93
C LEU A 85 11.12 -10.95 -4.91
N ILE A 86 12.20 -10.19 -5.10
CA ILE A 86 12.57 -9.08 -4.22
C ILE A 86 11.45 -8.04 -4.20
N TRP A 87 11.02 -7.58 -5.38
CA TRP A 87 9.93 -6.60 -5.47
C TRP A 87 8.60 -7.15 -4.95
N GLY A 88 8.29 -8.42 -5.27
CA GLY A 88 7.08 -9.08 -4.78
C GLY A 88 7.03 -9.20 -3.27
N THR A 89 8.14 -9.59 -2.63
CA THR A 89 8.21 -9.72 -1.17
C THR A 89 8.14 -8.37 -0.46
N ILE A 90 8.79 -7.32 -0.98
CA ILE A 90 8.68 -5.97 -0.41
C ILE A 90 7.23 -5.47 -0.45
N VAL A 91 6.53 -5.64 -1.57
CA VAL A 91 5.13 -5.21 -1.73
C VAL A 91 4.20 -6.02 -0.82
N LEU A 92 4.37 -7.35 -0.75
CA LEU A 92 3.56 -8.20 0.11
C LEU A 92 3.78 -7.88 1.59
N PHE A 93 5.02 -7.80 2.05
CA PHE A 93 5.33 -7.48 3.44
C PHE A 93 4.95 -6.03 3.82
N GLY A 94 5.08 -5.07 2.90
CA GLY A 94 4.56 -3.72 3.08
C GLY A 94 3.03 -3.70 3.23
N GLY A 95 2.31 -4.49 2.42
CA GLY A 95 0.86 -4.66 2.53
C GLY A 95 0.43 -5.33 3.84
N PHE A 96 1.11 -6.41 4.24
CA PHE A 96 0.87 -7.06 5.53
C PHE A 96 1.18 -6.14 6.71
N GLY A 97 2.23 -5.31 6.63
CA GLY A 97 2.56 -4.31 7.64
C GLY A 97 1.45 -3.25 7.80
N LEU A 98 0.82 -2.83 6.71
CA LEU A 98 -0.33 -1.92 6.73
C LEU A 98 -1.56 -2.57 7.39
N ILE A 99 -1.89 -3.80 7.01
CA ILE A 99 -3.01 -4.56 7.60
C ILE A 99 -2.76 -4.78 9.10
N GLY A 100 -1.53 -5.14 9.46
CA GLY A 100 -1.09 -5.30 10.84
C GLY A 100 -1.25 -4.02 11.64
N ALA A 101 -0.85 -2.87 11.11
CA ALA A 101 -1.07 -1.58 11.77
C ALA A 101 -2.56 -1.23 11.90
N HIS A 102 -3.39 -1.58 10.93
CA HIS A 102 -4.83 -1.35 11.02
C HIS A 102 -5.47 -2.18 12.15
N LEU A 103 -5.12 -3.47 12.25
CA LEU A 103 -5.57 -4.36 13.33
C LEU A 103 -5.03 -3.92 14.70
N LEU A 104 -3.79 -3.41 14.75
CA LEU A 104 -3.21 -2.91 15.99
C LEU A 104 -3.88 -1.61 16.45
N ASP A 105 -4.25 -0.71 15.54
CA ASP A 105 -5.00 0.52 15.85
C ASP A 105 -6.41 0.17 16.36
N GLU A 106 -7.06 -0.84 15.78
CA GLU A 106 -8.36 -1.34 16.27
C GLU A 106 -8.27 -2.00 17.65
N LYS A 107 -7.16 -2.68 17.95
CA LYS A 107 -6.98 -3.42 19.22
C LYS A 107 -6.38 -2.59 20.36
N PHE A 108 -5.50 -1.63 20.06
CA PHE A 108 -4.80 -0.78 21.05
C PHE A 108 -5.26 0.69 21.05
N GLY A 109 -6.09 1.12 20.10
CA GLY A 109 -6.61 2.49 19.97
C GLY A 109 -7.87 2.79 20.79
N ARG A 110 -7.97 2.28 22.03
CA ARG A 110 -8.92 2.82 23.02
C ARG A 110 -8.36 4.07 23.69
#